data_AF-A0AAV4W3S2-F1
#
_entry.id   AF-A0AAV4W3S2-F1
#
_cell.length_a   1.000
_cell.length_b   1.000
_cell.length_c   1.000
_cell.angle_alpha   90.00
_cell.angle_beta   90.00
_cell.angle_gamma   90.00
#
_symmetry.space_group_name_H-M   'P 1'
#
loop_
_entity.id
_entity.type
_entity.pdbx_description
1 polymer ?
#
loop_
_entity_poly.entity_id
_entity_poly.type
_entity_poly.pdbx_seq_one_letter_code
_entity_poly.pdbx_strand_id
1 'polypeptide(L)'
;MHCLHQIGSRFTKNQALCNEYYKFMENYLKLGHMEVIPEKEIDVPANSSFHLPHHPVPNKKGDKFCVVLDGSVKFSTDVFLNDKLMVGPQLQTDLTTLLIRFRMQKIAMPADIEKVFRQIVLKNLDFQRVVFYGSPFKPIQDFRLTRIAYDNASASYIAMKYLQQLAIQEAQPFHWLLKHFSNTFM
;
A
#
# COMPACT_ATOMS: atom_id res chain seq x y z
N MET A 1 -16.47 -6.50 11.13
CA MET A 1 -16.21 -7.36 12.32
C MET A 1 -15.92 -8.83 12.01
N HIS A 2 -16.48 -9.45 10.95
CA HIS A 2 -16.26 -10.87 10.63
C HIS A 2 -14.78 -11.25 10.38
N CYS A 3 -14.02 -10.40 9.67
CA CYS A 3 -12.60 -10.67 9.37
C CYS A 3 -11.71 -10.73 10.63
N LEU A 4 -11.91 -9.83 11.59
CA LEU A 4 -11.16 -9.82 12.86
C LEU A 4 -11.37 -11.08 13.69
N HIS A 5 -12.60 -11.60 13.72
CA HIS A 5 -12.91 -12.83 14.43
C HIS A 5 -12.22 -14.05 13.79
N GLN A 6 -12.19 -14.10 12.45
CA GLN A 6 -11.48 -15.15 11.72
C GLN A 6 -9.97 -15.11 11.96
N ILE A 7 -9.37 -13.93 12.03
CA ILE A 7 -7.96 -13.75 12.37
C ILE A 7 -7.68 -14.30 13.78
N GLY A 8 -8.54 -13.98 14.75
CA GLY A 8 -8.43 -14.50 16.12
C GLY A 8 -8.42 -16.04 16.17
N SER A 9 -9.33 -16.69 15.45
CA SER A 9 -9.37 -18.17 15.35
C SER A 9 -8.13 -18.77 14.69
N ARG A 10 -7.50 -18.06 13.74
CA ARG A 10 -6.23 -18.49 13.13
C ARG A 10 -5.06 -18.35 14.10
N PHE A 11 -5.06 -17.32 14.95
CA PHE A 11 -4.00 -17.08 15.93
C PHE A 11 -4.00 -18.09 17.06
N THR A 12 -5.16 -18.54 17.52
CA THR A 12 -5.22 -19.62 18.54
C THR A 12 -4.63 -20.93 18.03
N LYS A 13 -4.72 -21.19 16.72
CA LYS A 13 -4.16 -22.39 16.08
C LYS A 13 -2.70 -22.25 15.68
N ASN A 14 -2.19 -21.02 15.52
CA ASN A 14 -0.83 -20.75 15.06
C ASN A 14 -0.25 -19.51 15.75
N GLN A 15 0.46 -19.76 16.86
CA GLN A 15 1.08 -18.70 17.65
C GLN A 15 2.22 -17.98 16.91
N ALA A 16 2.93 -18.67 16.01
CA ALA A 16 4.00 -18.05 15.22
C ALA A 16 3.43 -16.99 14.26
N LEU A 17 2.33 -17.32 13.58
CA LEU A 17 1.61 -16.37 12.70
C LEU A 17 1.09 -15.16 13.49
N CYS A 18 0.58 -15.40 14.71
CA CYS A 18 0.16 -14.34 15.62
C CYS A 18 1.32 -13.38 15.91
N ASN A 19 2.47 -13.90 16.35
CA ASN A 19 3.64 -13.09 16.69
C ASN A 19 4.18 -12.30 15.48
N GLU A 20 4.24 -12.92 14.29
CA GLU A 20 4.67 -12.24 13.05
C GLU A 20 3.72 -11.09 12.68
N TYR A 21 2.42 -11.31 12.83
CA TYR A 21 1.40 -10.30 12.57
C TYR A 21 1.52 -9.10 13.53
N TYR A 22 1.62 -9.33 14.84
CA TYR A 22 1.82 -8.25 15.81
C TYR A 22 3.10 -7.48 15.53
N LYS A 23 4.20 -8.18 15.26
CA LYS A 23 5.49 -7.55 14.88
C LYS A 23 5.36 -6.69 13.62
N PHE A 24 4.61 -7.15 12.62
CA PHE A 24 4.37 -6.39 11.40
C PHE A 24 3.57 -5.11 11.67
N MET A 25 2.48 -5.21 12.44
CA MET A 25 1.64 -4.06 12.78
C MET A 25 2.41 -3.04 13.63
N GLU A 26 3.18 -3.48 14.64
CA GLU A 26 4.05 -2.59 15.41
C GLU A 26 5.10 -1.89 14.54
N ASN A 27 5.69 -2.60 13.57
CA ASN A 27 6.64 -1.99 12.65
C ASN A 27 5.99 -0.94 11.75
N TYR A 28 4.74 -1.15 11.32
CA TYR A 28 3.99 -0.12 10.57
C TYR A 28 3.77 1.14 11.40
N LEU A 29 3.47 1.00 12.69
CA LEU A 29 3.36 2.14 13.61
C LEU A 29 4.71 2.84 13.79
N LYS A 30 5.78 2.08 14.10
CA LYS A 30 7.13 2.64 14.34
C LYS A 30 7.68 3.39 13.12
N LEU A 31 7.39 2.92 11.91
CA LEU A 31 7.80 3.57 10.66
C LEU A 31 6.88 4.73 10.25
N GLY A 32 5.82 5.02 11.02
CA GLY A 32 4.83 6.04 10.69
C GLY A 32 4.04 5.73 9.42
N HIS A 33 3.91 4.45 9.05
CA HIS A 33 3.09 3.98 7.92
C HIS A 33 1.61 3.80 8.30
N MET A 34 1.33 3.71 9.60
CA MET A 34 0.00 3.83 10.16
C MET A 34 0.07 4.71 11.42
N GLU A 35 -1.06 5.31 11.76
CA GLU A 35 -1.24 6.04 13.01
C GLU A 35 -2.58 5.70 13.67
N VAL A 36 -2.65 5.90 14.98
CA VAL A 36 -3.90 5.82 15.74
C VAL A 36 -4.80 6.98 15.33
N ILE A 37 -6.08 6.70 15.09
CA ILE A 37 -7.07 7.74 14.86
C ILE A 37 -7.46 8.37 16.20
N PRO A 38 -7.37 9.70 16.37
CA PRO A 38 -7.85 10.37 17.57
C PRO A 38 -9.35 10.12 17.78
N GLU A 39 -9.82 9.95 19.01
CA GLU A 39 -11.23 9.64 19.31
C GLU A 39 -12.23 10.60 18.64
N LYS A 40 -11.86 11.88 18.53
CA LYS A 40 -12.68 12.92 17.90
C LYS A 40 -12.83 12.78 16.37
N GLU A 41 -11.98 11.97 15.74
CA GLU A 41 -11.94 11.73 14.29
C GLU A 41 -12.44 10.32 13.92
N ILE A 42 -12.81 9.50 14.91
CA ILE A 42 -13.36 8.16 14.65
C ILE A 42 -14.74 8.31 13.99
N ASP A 43 -15.62 9.07 14.64
CA ASP A 43 -16.99 9.30 14.19
C ASP A 43 -17.05 10.43 13.15
N VAL A 44 -16.85 10.07 11.89
CA VAL A 44 -17.03 10.97 10.74
C VAL A 44 -18.36 10.71 10.04
N PRO A 45 -18.89 11.68 9.26
CA PRO A 45 -20.11 11.48 8.50
C PRO A 45 -20.08 10.23 7.63
N ALA A 46 -21.23 9.60 7.44
CA ALA A 46 -21.37 8.44 6.56
C ALA A 46 -20.76 8.74 5.17
N ASN A 47 -20.04 7.76 4.61
CA ASN A 47 -19.29 7.85 3.35
C ASN A 47 -18.03 8.73 3.37
N SER A 48 -17.60 9.25 4.52
CA SER A 48 -16.35 10.03 4.63
C SER A 48 -15.14 9.20 5.06
N SER A 49 -15.34 7.92 5.37
CA SER A 49 -14.26 6.98 5.70
C SER A 49 -14.55 5.57 5.22
N PHE A 50 -13.49 4.76 5.08
CA PHE A 50 -13.58 3.35 4.73
C PHE A 50 -12.61 2.52 5.57
N HIS A 51 -13.12 1.48 6.22
CA HIS A 51 -12.32 0.49 6.94
C HIS A 51 -12.03 -0.71 6.06
N LEU A 52 -10.76 -0.92 5.77
CA LEU A 52 -10.24 -2.06 5.03
C LEU A 52 -10.16 -3.28 5.95
N PRO A 53 -10.84 -4.39 5.62
CA PRO A 53 -10.51 -5.68 6.18
C PRO A 53 -9.07 -6.04 5.85
N HIS A 54 -8.40 -6.73 6.75
CA HIS A 54 -7.01 -7.11 6.53
C HIS A 54 -6.73 -8.48 7.13
N HIS A 55 -5.79 -9.21 6.57
CA HIS A 55 -5.45 -10.54 7.08
C HIS A 55 -3.98 -10.89 6.84
N PRO A 56 -3.36 -11.67 7.74
CA PRO A 56 -1.99 -12.12 7.57
C PRO A 56 -1.91 -13.24 6.54
N VAL A 57 -0.96 -13.08 5.61
CA VAL A 57 -0.57 -14.12 4.66
C VAL A 57 0.61 -14.88 5.27
N PRO A 58 0.44 -16.20 5.54
CA PRO A 58 1.52 -16.99 6.12
C PRO A 58 2.70 -17.03 5.16
N ASN A 59 3.90 -16.89 5.71
CA ASN A 59 5.11 -17.04 4.94
C ASN A 59 5.22 -18.49 4.43
N LYS A 60 5.15 -18.69 3.10
CA LYS A 60 5.35 -20.00 2.47
C LYS A 60 6.66 -19.94 1.70
N LYS A 61 7.56 -20.89 1.95
CA LYS A 61 8.75 -21.18 1.12
C LYS A 61 9.57 -19.94 0.69
N GLY A 62 9.91 -19.06 1.64
CA GLY A 62 10.91 -17.99 1.41
C GLY A 62 10.34 -16.62 1.06
N ASP A 63 9.02 -16.46 1.01
CA ASP A 63 8.39 -15.15 0.85
C ASP A 63 8.63 -14.26 2.09
N LYS A 64 8.34 -12.96 1.99
CA LYS A 64 8.29 -12.08 3.18
C LYS A 64 6.88 -12.10 3.75
N PHE A 65 6.77 -12.22 5.08
CA PHE A 65 5.49 -12.04 5.76
C PHE A 65 4.84 -10.70 5.38
N CYS A 66 3.54 -10.73 5.06
CA CYS A 66 2.77 -9.54 4.74
C CYS A 66 1.35 -9.63 5.30
N VAL A 67 0.73 -8.46 5.43
CA VAL A 67 -0.68 -8.30 5.79
C VAL A 67 -1.37 -7.67 4.60
N VAL A 68 -2.28 -8.42 3.99
CA VAL A 68 -3.11 -7.96 2.86
C VAL A 68 -4.23 -7.10 3.39
N LEU A 69 -4.50 -5.99 2.70
CA LEU A 69 -5.56 -5.03 2.96
C LEU A 69 -6.61 -5.18 1.87
N ASP A 70 -7.71 -5.85 2.16
CA ASP A 70 -8.65 -6.27 1.13
C ASP A 70 -9.69 -5.17 0.82
N GLY A 71 -9.38 -4.34 -0.17
CA GLY A 71 -10.30 -3.33 -0.70
C GLY A 71 -11.43 -3.89 -1.58
N SER A 72 -11.43 -5.21 -1.83
CA SER A 72 -12.41 -5.93 -2.65
C SER A 72 -13.47 -6.67 -1.82
N VAL A 73 -13.47 -6.48 -0.50
CA VAL A 73 -14.50 -7.04 0.39
C VAL A 73 -15.65 -6.06 0.58
N LYS A 74 -16.88 -6.59 0.51
CA LYS A 74 -18.11 -5.84 0.74
C LYS A 74 -18.17 -5.29 2.17
N PHE A 75 -18.48 -4.01 2.31
CA PHE A 75 -19.01 -3.47 3.56
C PHE A 75 -20.54 -3.54 3.59
N SER A 76 -21.16 -3.23 4.73
CA SER A 76 -22.61 -3.32 4.97
C SER A 76 -23.49 -2.56 3.97
N THR A 77 -22.90 -1.67 3.16
CA THR A 77 -23.57 -0.88 2.12
C THR A 77 -23.40 -1.44 0.70
N ASP A 78 -22.88 -2.67 0.53
CA ASP A 78 -22.52 -3.26 -0.78
C ASP A 78 -21.50 -2.42 -1.58
N VAL A 79 -20.74 -1.56 -0.89
CA VAL A 79 -19.70 -0.72 -1.51
C VAL A 79 -18.34 -1.36 -1.33
N PHE A 80 -17.62 -1.52 -2.44
CA PHE A 80 -16.20 -1.87 -2.49
C PHE A 80 -15.37 -0.60 -2.65
N LEU A 81 -14.27 -0.47 -1.91
CA LEU A 81 -13.39 0.69 -2.03
C LEU A 81 -12.80 0.76 -3.45
N ASN A 82 -12.36 -0.38 -3.98
CA ASN A 82 -11.73 -0.46 -5.29
C ASN A 82 -12.65 -0.01 -6.44
N ASP A 83 -13.97 -0.16 -6.31
CA ASP A 83 -14.94 0.31 -7.31
C ASP A 83 -15.18 1.82 -7.26
N LYS A 84 -14.81 2.48 -6.15
CA LYS A 84 -14.96 3.93 -5.96
C LYS A 84 -13.69 4.71 -6.27
N LEU A 85 -12.57 4.02 -6.39
CA LEU A 85 -11.29 4.63 -6.68
C LEU A 85 -11.11 4.82 -8.18
N MET A 86 -10.59 5.99 -8.58
CA MET A 86 -10.18 6.21 -9.97
C MET A 86 -8.82 5.55 -10.20
N VAL A 87 -8.81 4.40 -10.88
CA VAL A 87 -7.60 3.62 -11.18
C VAL A 87 -6.57 4.42 -11.97
N GLY A 88 -7.04 5.26 -12.90
CA GLY A 88 -6.17 5.95 -13.87
C GLY A 88 -5.75 5.04 -15.03
N PRO A 89 -5.16 5.60 -16.10
CA PRO A 89 -4.68 4.83 -17.24
C PRO A 89 -3.44 3.99 -16.89
N GLN A 90 -3.19 2.92 -17.65
CA GLN A 90 -1.97 2.14 -17.52
C GLN A 90 -0.76 2.97 -17.99
N LEU A 91 0.13 3.31 -17.06
CA LEU A 91 1.37 4.05 -17.35
C LEU A 91 2.59 3.14 -17.56
N GLN A 92 2.46 1.85 -17.28
CA GLN A 92 3.55 0.89 -17.45
C GLN A 92 3.79 0.65 -18.94
N THR A 93 5.00 0.93 -19.40
CA THR A 93 5.46 0.51 -20.72
C THR A 93 5.48 -1.01 -20.79
N ASP A 94 5.14 -1.55 -21.96
CA ASP A 94 5.29 -2.98 -22.23
C ASP A 94 6.71 -3.47 -21.87
N LEU A 95 6.78 -4.61 -21.17
CA LEU A 95 8.03 -5.16 -20.65
C LEU A 95 9.00 -5.49 -21.78
N THR A 96 8.50 -5.99 -22.92
CA THR A 96 9.34 -6.32 -24.08
C THR A 96 10.02 -5.07 -24.62
N THR A 97 9.23 -4.01 -24.81
CA THR A 97 9.70 -2.70 -25.25
C THR A 97 10.74 -2.11 -24.27
N LEU A 98 10.47 -2.19 -22.96
CA LEU A 98 11.39 -1.74 -21.93
C LEU A 98 12.72 -2.50 -21.98
N LEU A 99 12.68 -3.83 -22.11
CA LEU A 99 13.87 -4.68 -22.19
C LEU A 99 14.70 -4.41 -23.45
N ILE A 100 14.05 -4.18 -24.60
CA ILE A 100 14.73 -3.81 -25.85
C ILE A 100 15.44 -2.46 -25.68
N ARG A 101 14.74 -1.43 -25.20
CA ARG A 101 15.33 -0.10 -24.94
C ARG A 101 16.50 -0.19 -23.97
N PHE A 102 16.36 -0.98 -22.91
CA PHE A 102 17.41 -1.21 -21.91
C PHE A 102 18.66 -1.86 -22.54
N ARG A 103 18.50 -2.84 -23.43
CA ARG A 103 19.62 -3.49 -24.14
C ARG A 103 20.29 -2.61 -25.20
N MET A 104 19.60 -1.60 -25.72
CA MET A 104 20.18 -0.68 -26.71
C MET A 104 21.12 0.36 -26.09
N GLN A 105 21.04 0.58 -24.77
CA GLN A 105 21.93 1.52 -24.08
C GLN A 105 23.29 0.86 -23.80
N LYS A 106 24.38 1.61 -24.03
CA LYS A 106 25.75 1.12 -23.74
C LYS A 106 25.99 0.86 -22.25
N ILE A 107 25.30 1.61 -21.39
CA ILE A 107 25.40 1.54 -19.94
C ILE A 107 23.98 1.56 -19.40
N ALA A 108 23.68 0.65 -18.48
CA ALA A 108 22.39 0.56 -17.83
C ALA A 108 22.57 0.37 -16.32
N MET A 109 21.83 1.14 -15.53
CA MET A 109 21.89 1.11 -14.07
C MET A 109 20.53 0.65 -13.53
N PRO A 110 20.39 -0.65 -13.18
CA PRO A 110 19.19 -1.12 -12.52
C PRO A 110 19.18 -0.65 -11.07
N ALA A 111 17.99 -0.27 -10.57
CA ALA A 111 17.76 0.05 -9.18
C ALA A 111 16.45 -0.60 -8.73
N ASP A 112 16.45 -1.18 -7.54
CA ASP A 112 15.23 -1.68 -6.89
C ASP A 112 14.77 -0.64 -5.84
N ILE A 113 13.51 -0.24 -5.92
CA ILE A 113 12.92 0.71 -4.98
C ILE A 113 12.19 -0.10 -3.91
N GLU A 114 12.90 -0.34 -2.81
CA GLU A 114 12.34 -1.09 -1.71
C GLU A 114 11.04 -0.43 -1.21
N LYS A 115 9.94 -1.19 -1.30
CA LYS A 115 8.63 -0.81 -0.75
C LYS A 115 8.09 0.50 -1.32
N VAL A 116 8.21 0.72 -2.63
CA VAL A 116 7.78 1.96 -3.32
C VAL A 116 6.44 2.55 -2.84
N PHE A 117 5.38 1.73 -2.67
CA PHE A 117 4.08 2.21 -2.21
C PHE A 117 4.12 2.85 -0.83
N ARG A 118 4.99 2.35 0.06
CA ARG A 118 5.18 2.87 1.42
C ARG A 118 6.00 4.16 1.46
N GLN A 119 6.65 4.55 0.38
CA GLN A 119 7.40 5.81 0.28
C GLN A 119 6.48 7.00 -0.04
N ILE A 120 5.24 6.74 -0.47
CA ILE A 120 4.33 7.78 -0.94
C ILE A 120 3.32 8.11 0.17
N VAL A 121 3.36 9.37 0.62
CA VAL A 121 2.45 9.91 1.63
C VAL A 121 1.10 10.25 1.02
N LEU A 122 0.02 9.83 1.66
CA LEU A 122 -1.33 10.19 1.26
C LEU A 122 -1.81 11.46 1.98
N LYS A 123 -2.65 12.24 1.31
CA LYS A 123 -3.37 13.37 1.93
C LYS A 123 -4.70 12.95 2.54
N ASN A 124 -5.42 12.06 1.86
CA ASN A 124 -6.73 11.59 2.30
C ASN A 124 -6.59 10.22 2.96
N LEU A 125 -6.51 10.21 4.29
CA LEU A 125 -6.14 9.03 5.08
C LEU A 125 -7.36 8.19 5.48
N ASP A 126 -8.55 8.78 5.48
CA ASP A 126 -9.75 8.15 6.05
C ASP A 126 -10.38 7.07 5.18
N PHE A 127 -9.94 6.93 3.92
CA PHE A 127 -10.35 5.83 3.05
C PHE A 127 -9.47 4.57 3.17
N GLN A 128 -8.48 4.59 4.07
CA GLN A 128 -7.62 3.45 4.35
C GLN A 128 -7.50 3.22 5.86
N ARG A 129 -8.64 3.19 6.56
CA ARG A 129 -8.70 2.86 7.99
C ARG A 129 -8.60 1.36 8.18
N VAL A 130 -8.02 0.94 9.29
CA VAL A 130 -7.94 -0.47 9.72
C VAL A 130 -8.21 -0.54 11.21
N VAL A 131 -8.71 -1.69 11.64
CA VAL A 131 -9.02 -1.93 13.04
C VAL A 131 -8.07 -2.98 13.58
N PHE A 132 -7.39 -2.74 14.70
CA PHE A 132 -6.37 -3.67 15.20
C PHE A 132 -6.43 -3.84 16.71
N TYR A 133 -6.28 -5.09 17.16
CA TYR A 133 -6.04 -5.40 18.57
C TYR A 133 -4.55 -5.18 18.84
N GLY A 134 -4.18 -4.13 19.57
CA GLY A 134 -2.77 -3.94 19.98
C GLY A 134 -2.26 -5.04 20.92
N SER A 135 -3.16 -5.83 21.51
CA SER A 135 -2.93 -7.02 22.33
C SER A 135 -4.26 -7.75 22.52
N PRO A 136 -4.29 -9.07 22.76
CA PRO A 136 -5.53 -9.79 23.11
C PRO A 136 -6.24 -9.24 24.35
N PHE A 137 -5.53 -8.48 25.20
CA PHE A 137 -6.09 -7.88 26.41
C PHE A 137 -6.43 -6.39 26.26
N LYS A 138 -6.12 -5.78 25.11
CA LYS A 138 -6.44 -4.37 24.84
C LYS A 138 -7.74 -4.26 24.05
N PRO A 139 -8.50 -3.17 24.24
CA PRO A 139 -9.66 -2.90 23.40
C PRO A 139 -9.23 -2.76 21.95
N ILE A 140 -10.20 -2.99 21.07
CA ILE A 140 -10.08 -2.69 19.66
C ILE A 140 -9.79 -1.21 19.48
N GLN A 141 -8.84 -0.88 18.59
CA GLN A 141 -8.50 0.50 18.27
C GLN A 141 -8.49 0.74 16.75
N ASP A 142 -8.89 1.96 16.38
CA ASP A 142 -8.93 2.45 15.02
C ASP A 142 -7.60 3.08 14.61
N PHE A 143 -7.11 2.68 13.45
CA PHE A 143 -5.91 3.18 12.83
C PHE A 143 -6.19 3.64 11.40
N ARG A 144 -5.36 4.51 10.86
CA ARG A 144 -5.35 4.86 9.43
C ARG A 144 -3.95 4.73 8.84
N LEU A 145 -3.89 4.29 7.60
CA LEU A 145 -2.64 4.19 6.85
C LEU A 145 -2.26 5.56 6.31
N THR A 146 -1.02 5.98 6.54
CA THR A 146 -0.48 7.27 6.09
C THR A 146 0.18 7.18 4.71
N ARG A 147 0.30 5.96 4.18
CA ARG A 147 0.96 5.61 2.92
C ARG A 147 0.02 4.84 2.02
N ILE A 148 0.35 4.74 0.73
CA ILE A 148 -0.44 3.97 -0.23
C ILE A 148 -0.48 2.49 0.15
N ALA A 149 -1.68 1.95 0.30
CA ALA A 149 -1.90 0.51 0.41
C ALA A 149 -1.71 -0.13 -0.98
N TYR A 150 -0.88 -1.16 -1.10
CA TYR A 150 -0.56 -1.77 -2.39
C TYR A 150 -1.74 -2.53 -3.02
N ASP A 151 -2.74 -2.90 -2.21
CA ASP A 151 -3.98 -3.59 -2.64
C ASP A 151 -5.07 -2.63 -3.14
N ASN A 152 -4.81 -1.33 -3.13
CA ASN A 152 -5.71 -0.29 -3.66
C ASN A 152 -5.64 -0.30 -5.19
N ALA A 153 -6.81 -0.30 -5.86
CA ALA A 153 -6.89 -0.35 -7.32
C ALA A 153 -6.10 0.75 -8.04
N SER A 154 -6.00 1.94 -7.44
CA SER A 154 -5.25 3.09 -7.97
C SER A 154 -3.76 3.11 -7.57
N ALA A 155 -3.29 2.19 -6.72
CA ALA A 155 -1.95 2.22 -6.15
C ALA A 155 -0.85 2.19 -7.22
N SER A 156 -0.97 1.30 -8.20
CA SER A 156 0.00 1.15 -9.29
C SER A 156 0.13 2.41 -10.13
N TYR A 157 -1.01 3.04 -10.47
CA TYR A 157 -1.02 4.30 -11.21
C TYR A 157 -0.38 5.42 -10.41
N ILE A 158 -0.79 5.60 -9.14
CA ILE A 158 -0.25 6.67 -8.29
C ILE A 158 1.26 6.49 -8.11
N ALA A 159 1.72 5.26 -7.83
CA ALA A 159 3.14 4.98 -7.67
C ALA A 159 3.94 5.29 -8.94
N MET A 160 3.47 4.83 -10.11
CA MET A 160 4.15 5.09 -11.37
C MET A 160 4.16 6.58 -11.70
N LYS A 161 3.03 7.28 -11.54
CA LYS A 161 2.93 8.70 -11.83
C LYS A 161 3.82 9.53 -10.91
N TYR A 162 3.88 9.16 -9.63
CA TYR A 162 4.76 9.80 -8.65
C TYR A 162 6.23 9.63 -9.01
N LEU A 163 6.67 8.41 -9.37
CA LEU A 163 8.04 8.15 -9.82
C LEU A 163 8.40 8.92 -11.10
N GLN A 164 7.51 8.94 -12.10
CA GLN A 164 7.71 9.73 -13.32
C GLN A 164 7.86 11.22 -13.00
N GLN A 165 7.01 11.75 -12.12
CA GLN A 165 7.06 13.17 -11.74
C GLN A 165 8.35 13.52 -10.99
N LEU A 166 8.78 12.66 -10.06
CA LEU A 166 10.05 12.81 -9.36
C LEU A 166 11.23 12.77 -10.33
N ALA A 167 11.25 11.81 -11.26
CA ALA A 167 12.32 11.71 -12.26
C ALA A 167 12.40 12.98 -13.13
N ILE A 168 11.24 13.55 -13.54
CA ILE A 168 11.20 14.81 -14.28
C ILE A 168 11.75 15.97 -13.44
N GLN A 169 11.34 16.06 -12.16
CA GLN A 169 11.77 17.13 -11.25
C GLN A 169 13.28 17.09 -10.99
N GLU A 170 13.83 15.92 -10.68
CA GLU A 170 15.26 15.72 -10.42
C GLU A 170 16.11 15.88 -11.69
N ALA A 171 15.52 15.64 -12.87
CA ALA A 171 16.20 15.87 -14.15
C ALA A 171 16.12 17.34 -14.63
N GLN A 172 15.27 18.20 -14.05
CA GLN A 172 15.17 19.62 -14.45
C GLN A 172 16.52 20.36 -14.49
N PRO A 173 17.41 20.20 -13.48
CA PRO A 173 18.73 20.84 -13.49
C PRO A 173 19.65 20.33 -14.62
N PHE A 174 19.35 19.16 -15.20
CA PHE A 174 20.18 18.46 -16.17
C PHE A 174 19.43 18.25 -17.48
N HIS A 175 19.40 19.28 -18.33
CA HIS A 175 18.64 19.29 -19.59
C HIS A 175 18.89 18.07 -20.51
N TRP A 176 20.10 17.51 -20.51
CA TRP A 176 20.46 16.32 -21.28
C TRP A 176 19.80 15.03 -20.76
N LEU A 177 19.54 14.94 -19.46
CA LEU A 177 18.87 13.81 -18.82
C LEU A 177 17.38 13.81 -19.18
N LEU A 178 16.71 14.97 -19.22
CA LEU A 178 15.31 15.07 -19.62
C LEU A 178 15.04 14.44 -20.99
N LYS A 179 15.92 14.70 -21.96
CA LYS A 179 15.83 14.15 -23.32
C LYS A 179 16.05 12.62 -23.38
N HIS A 180 16.82 12.07 -22.45
CA HIS A 180 17.01 10.61 -22.34
C HIS A 180 15.86 9.94 -21.59
N PHE A 181 15.34 10.57 -20.53
CA PHE A 181 14.23 10.04 -19.75
C PHE A 181 12.93 9.93 -20.57
N SER A 182 12.59 10.98 -21.33
CA SER A 182 11.39 10.99 -22.17
C SER A 182 11.36 9.89 -23.23
N ASN A 183 12.54 9.46 -23.71
CA ASN A 183 12.67 8.46 -24.77
C ASN A 183 12.83 7.03 -24.23
N THR A 184 13.15 6.86 -22.94
CA THR A 184 13.50 5.56 -22.36
C THR A 184 12.40 5.02 -21.44
N PHE A 185 11.83 5.88 -20.58
CA PHE A 185 10.95 5.47 -19.47
C PHE A 185 9.50 5.99 -19.57
N MET A 186 9.21 6.86 -20.55
CA MET A 186 7.86 7.23 -20.96
C MET A 186 7.53 6.57 -22.31
#